data_AF-A0A380E193-F1
#
_entry.id   AF-A0A380E193-F1
#
_cell.length_a   1.000
_cell.length_b   1.000
_cell.length_c   1.000
_cell.angle_alpha   90.00
_cell.angle_beta   90.00
_cell.angle_gamma   90.00
#
_symmetry.space_group_name_H-M   'P 1'
#
loop_
_entity.id
_entity.type
_entity.pdbx_description
1 polymer ?
#
loop_
_entity_poly.entity_id
_entity_poly.type
_entity_poly.pdbx_seq_one_letter_code
_entity_poly.pdbx_strand_id
1 'polypeptide(L)' 'MNTAQKTTLKQQVNAAQRVSGVTDLKNSATSLNNAMDQLKQAIADHDTIVAGGNYTNASPDKQGAYTDAYNAAKTL' A
#
# COMPACT_ATOMS: atom_id res chain seq x y z
N MET A 1 -5.08 -4.04 -3.91
CA MET A 1 -6.02 -4.18 -2.75
C MET A 1 -6.09 -5.60 -2.22
N ASN A 2 -6.17 -5.76 -0.89
CA ASN A 2 -6.41 -7.03 -0.21
C ASN A 2 -7.93 -7.36 -0.10
N THR A 3 -8.28 -8.57 0.36
CA THR A 3 -9.67 -9.03 0.45
C THR A 3 -10.49 -8.22 1.47
N ALA A 4 -9.90 -7.84 2.61
CA ALA A 4 -10.59 -7.07 3.65
C ALA A 4 -10.99 -5.67 3.14
N GLN A 5 -10.06 -4.95 2.51
CA GLN A 5 -10.30 -3.64 1.89
C GLN A 5 -11.42 -3.71 0.83
N LYS A 6 -11.42 -4.74 -0.02
CA LYS A 6 -12.48 -4.96 -1.02
C LYS A 6 -13.84 -5.19 -0.36
N THR A 7 -13.89 -5.97 0.72
CA THR A 7 -15.14 -6.25 1.45
C THR A 7 -15.68 -4.99 2.12
N THR A 8 -14.83 -4.19 2.78
CA THR A 8 -15.24 -2.92 3.41
C THR A 8 -15.82 -1.96 2.39
N LEU A 9 -15.16 -1.79 1.23
CA LEU A 9 -15.68 -0.91 0.17
C LEU A 9 -17.02 -1.40 -0.39
N LYS A 10 -17.21 -2.71 -0.56
CA LYS A 10 -18.51 -3.27 -0.96
C LYS A 10 -19.62 -2.97 0.07
N GLN A 11 -19.32 -3.08 1.36
CA GLN A 11 -20.27 -2.73 2.42
C GLN A 11 -20.63 -1.25 2.39
N GLN A 12 -19.64 -0.36 2.18
CA GLN A 12 -19.87 1.08 2.07
C GLN A 12 -20.69 1.45 0.82
N VAL A 13 -20.48 0.76 -0.32
CA VAL A 13 -21.30 0.96 -1.53
C VAL A 13 -22.75 0.61 -1.24
N ASN A 14 -22.99 -0.54 -0.61
CA ASN A 14 -24.34 -1.00 -0.29
C ASN A 14 -25.06 -0.09 0.74
N ALA A 15 -24.30 0.60 1.60
CA ALA A 15 -24.83 1.52 2.60
C ALA A 15 -25.05 2.96 2.08
N ALA A 16 -24.49 3.33 0.92
CA ALA A 16 -24.59 4.68 0.39
C ALA A 16 -25.99 4.97 -0.17
N GLN A 17 -26.70 5.93 0.41
CA GLN A 17 -28.08 6.28 0.06
C GLN A 17 -28.21 7.28 -1.11
N ARG A 18 -27.09 7.86 -1.58
CA ARG A 18 -27.05 8.88 -2.63
C ARG A 18 -25.94 8.60 -3.63
N VAL A 19 -26.21 8.89 -4.91
CA VAL A 19 -25.25 8.70 -6.03
C VAL A 19 -23.94 9.47 -5.81
N SER A 20 -23.99 10.65 -5.17
CA SER A 20 -22.78 11.42 -4.82
C SER A 20 -21.88 10.65 -3.86
N GLY A 21 -22.44 10.01 -2.83
CA GLY A 21 -21.67 9.18 -1.89
C GLY A 21 -21.04 7.94 -2.55
N VAL A 22 -21.70 7.36 -3.56
CA VAL A 22 -21.12 6.26 -4.36
C VAL A 22 -19.93 6.75 -5.21
N THR A 23 -19.98 7.99 -5.71
CA THR A 23 -18.89 8.58 -6.51
C THR A 23 -17.65 8.86 -5.65
N ASP A 24 -17.83 9.44 -4.47
CA ASP A 24 -16.73 9.68 -3.52
C ASP A 24 -16.07 8.37 -3.08
N LEU A 25 -16.88 7.34 -2.88
CA LEU A 25 -16.42 6.00 -2.54
C LEU A 25 -15.64 5.34 -3.68
N LYS A 26 -16.06 5.52 -4.93
CA LYS A 26 -15.32 5.05 -6.12
C LYS A 26 -13.94 5.72 -6.20
N ASN A 27 -13.87 7.02 -5.95
CA ASN A 27 -12.60 7.76 -5.96
C ASN A 27 -11.68 7.23 -4.85
N SER A 28 -12.22 7.04 -3.64
CA SER A 28 -11.50 6.47 -2.49
C SER A 28 -10.98 5.06 -2.78
N ALA A 29 -11.79 4.20 -3.39
CA ALA A 29 -11.40 2.85 -3.80
C ALA A 29 -10.27 2.86 -4.84
N THR A 30 -10.32 3.80 -5.79
CA THR A 30 -9.28 3.96 -6.82
C THR A 30 -7.95 4.39 -6.21
N SER A 31 -7.97 5.40 -5.33
CA SER A 31 -6.78 5.84 -4.61
C SER A 31 -6.18 4.74 -3.75
N LEU A 32 -7.02 3.98 -3.04
CA LEU A 32 -6.58 2.83 -2.25
C LEU A 32 -5.97 1.73 -3.13
N ASN A 33 -6.55 1.47 -4.30
CA ASN A 33 -5.98 0.49 -5.23
C ASN A 33 -4.58 0.89 -5.68
N ASN A 34 -4.40 2.14 -6.10
CA ASN A 34 -3.12 2.65 -6.55
C ASN A 34 -2.06 2.57 -5.43
N ALA A 35 -2.41 2.96 -4.20
CA ALA A 35 -1.51 2.86 -3.05
C ALA A 35 -1.10 1.40 -2.77
N MET A 36 -2.04 0.45 -2.87
CA MET A 36 -1.74 -0.97 -2.67
C MET A 36 -0.89 -1.57 -3.79
N ASP A 37 -1.01 -1.08 -5.02
CA ASP A 37 -0.17 -1.53 -6.13
C ASP A 37 1.26 -0.98 -6.00
N GLN A 38 1.41 0.27 -5.58
CA GLN A 38 2.71 0.84 -5.19
C GLN A 38 3.36 0.06 -4.04
N LEU A 39 2.57 -0.31 -3.02
CA LEU A 39 3.05 -1.11 -1.90
C LEU A 39 3.60 -2.47 -2.35
N LYS A 40 2.86 -3.18 -3.21
CA LYS A 40 3.30 -4.46 -3.77
C LYS A 40 4.59 -4.33 -4.57
N GLN A 41 4.72 -3.27 -5.36
CA GLN A 41 5.93 -3.00 -6.12
C GLN A 41 7.12 -2.78 -5.19
N ALA A 42 6.95 -1.95 -4.15
CA ALA A 42 8.01 -1.70 -3.17
C ALA A 42 8.46 -2.97 -2.43
N ILE A 43 7.53 -3.90 -2.16
CA ILE A 43 7.85 -5.22 -1.58
C ILE A 43 8.60 -6.09 -2.60
N ALA A 44 8.16 -6.11 -3.86
CA ALA A 44 8.79 -6.92 -4.91
C ALA A 44 10.22 -6.45 -5.24
N ASP A 45 10.47 -5.15 -5.18
CA ASP A 45 11.78 -4.56 -5.47
C ASP A 45 12.76 -4.68 -4.30
N HIS A 46 12.33 -5.18 -3.14
CA HIS A 46 13.12 -5.20 -1.91
C HIS A 46 14.49 -5.85 -2.09
N ASP A 47 14.54 -7.06 -2.63
CA ASP A 47 15.77 -7.83 -2.80
C ASP A 47 16.77 -7.09 -3.72
N THR A 48 16.26 -6.38 -4.73
CA THR A 48 17.08 -5.56 -5.62
C THR A 48 17.61 -4.32 -4.89
N ILE A 49 16.79 -3.67 -4.07
CA ILE A 49 17.17 -2.47 -3.31
C ILE A 49 18.25 -2.81 -2.28
N VAL A 50 18.09 -3.88 -1.50
CA VAL A 50 19.04 -4.23 -0.43
C VAL A 50 20.36 -4.77 -0.95
N ALA A 51 20.38 -5.34 -2.15
CA ALA A 51 21.61 -5.73 -2.84
C ALA A 51 22.34 -4.51 -3.47
N GLY A 52 21.64 -3.40 -3.66
CA GLY A 52 22.17 -2.21 -4.32
C GLY A 52 23.16 -1.41 -3.46
N GLY A 53 24.16 -0.82 -4.11
CA GLY A 53 25.17 0.02 -3.46
C GLY A 53 24.60 1.19 -2.65
N ASN A 54 23.45 1.74 -3.05
CA ASN A 54 22.79 2.81 -2.29
C ASN A 54 22.34 2.35 -0.91
N TYR A 55 21.83 1.13 -0.79
CA TYR A 55 21.41 0.57 0.48
C TYR A 55 22.61 0.12 1.31
N THR A 56 23.54 -0.63 0.71
CA THR A 56 24.70 -1.18 1.43
C THR A 56 25.66 -0.10 1.93
N ASN A 57 25.78 1.02 1.23
CA ASN A 57 26.59 2.18 1.65
C ASN A 57 25.81 3.19 2.52
N ALA A 58 24.51 3.00 2.77
CA ALA A 58 23.73 3.88 3.62
C ALA A 58 24.15 3.74 5.09
N SER A 59 23.88 4.77 5.90
CA SER A 59 24.09 4.69 7.34
C SER A 59 23.17 3.62 7.97
N PRO A 60 23.57 2.99 9.09
CA PRO A 60 22.76 1.97 9.77
C PRO A 60 21.33 2.41 10.06
N ASP A 61 21.12 3.65 10.49
CA ASP A 61 19.79 4.21 10.75
C ASP A 61 18.88 4.20 9.51
N LYS A 62 19.45 4.50 8.33
CA LYS A 62 18.70 4.52 7.06
C LYS A 62 18.39 3.10 6.58
N GLN A 63 19.32 2.16 6.78
CA GLN A 63 19.10 0.75 6.48
C GLN A 63 17.98 0.17 7.37
N GLY A 64 18.04 0.45 8.68
CA GLY A 64 17.01 0.06 9.64
C GLY A 64 15.65 0.63 9.29
N ALA A 65 15.55 1.95 9.07
CA ALA A 65 14.29 2.61 8.72
C ALA A 65 13.65 2.02 7.44
N TYR A 66 14.46 1.71 6.42
CA TYR A 66 13.96 1.04 5.21
C TYR A 66 13.46 -0.37 5.49
N THR A 67 14.24 -1.16 6.25
CA THR A 67 13.88 -2.54 6.61
C THR A 67 12.60 -2.59 7.45
N ASP A 68 12.44 -1.66 8.39
CA ASP A 68 11.24 -1.53 9.21
C ASP A 68 10.02 -1.16 8.36
N ALA A 69 10.18 -0.21 7.43
CA ALA A 69 9.12 0.15 6.49
C ALA A 69 8.72 -1.02 5.59
N TYR A 70 9.69 -1.81 5.12
CA TYR A 70 9.44 -3.03 4.34
C TYR A 70 8.71 -4.10 5.17
N ASN A 71 9.13 -4.33 6.42
CA ASN A 71 8.46 -5.28 7.30
C ASN A 71 7.02 -4.87 7.62
N ALA A 72 6.80 -3.58 7.90
CA ALA A 72 5.44 -3.04 8.06
C ALA A 72 4.61 -3.23 6.79
N ALA A 73 5.18 -2.95 5.62
CA ALA A 73 4.53 -3.14 4.32
C ALA A 73 4.07 -4.59 4.07
N LYS A 74 4.86 -5.59 4.47
CA LYS A 74 4.50 -7.01 4.32
C LYS A 74 3.30 -7.45 5.17
N THR A 75 2.95 -6.68 6.19
CA THR A 75 1.88 -7.02 7.15
C THR A 75 0.53 -6.37 6.83
N LEU A 76 0.46 -5.54 5.78
CA LEU A 76 -0.75 -4.84 5.30
C LEU A 76 -1.56 -5.67 4.27
#